data_AF-A0A813TW43-F1
#
_entry.id   AF-A0A813TW43-F1
#
_cell.length_a   1.000
_cell.length_b   1.000
_cell.length_c   1.000
_cell.angle_alpha   90.00
_cell.angle_beta   90.00
_cell.angle_gamma   90.00
#
_symmetry.space_group_name_H-M   'P 1'
#
loop_
_entity.id
_entity.type
_entity.pdbx_description
1 polymer ?
#
loop_
_entity_poly.entity_id
_entity_poly.type
_entity_poly.pdbx_seq_one_letter_code
_entity_poly.pdbx_strand_id
1 'polypeptide(L)'
;MRHTIYIYKCTNSTITVHGKVNSIVLDQCTKVGIQFTSVVSLIEFVNCRSVKAQVLDNVPTVQIEKTDGCHIYLSKTSLNTEFITSKSSEMTINVPFGDGEYKEYPIPEQFKTHLQGGKHLVTVPNESSGV
;
A
#
# COMPACT_ATOMS: atom_id res chain seq x y z
N MET A 1 -4.92 19.46 -11.23
CA MET A 1 -4.49 18.22 -11.94
C MET A 1 -5.67 17.29 -12.06
N ARG A 2 -5.87 16.64 -13.22
CA ARG A 2 -7.07 15.82 -13.50
C ARG A 2 -6.77 14.40 -14.02
N HIS A 3 -5.52 14.06 -14.31
CA HIS A 3 -5.21 12.77 -14.93
C HIS A 3 -5.20 11.65 -13.90
N THR A 4 -5.90 10.57 -14.22
CA THR A 4 -5.90 9.31 -13.46
C THR A 4 -5.18 8.27 -14.31
N ILE A 5 -4.30 7.50 -13.70
CA ILE A 5 -3.55 6.44 -14.37
C ILE A 5 -4.16 5.10 -13.98
N TYR A 6 -4.46 4.26 -14.97
CA TYR A 6 -4.98 2.92 -14.76
C TYR A 6 -4.05 1.90 -15.43
N ILE A 7 -3.46 1.02 -14.64
CA ILE A 7 -2.49 0.02 -15.06
C ILE A 7 -3.17 -1.34 -14.92
N TYR A 8 -3.40 -2.00 -16.05
CA TYR A 8 -4.22 -3.20 -16.12
C TYR A 8 -3.46 -4.38 -16.71
N LYS A 9 -3.48 -5.53 -16.02
CA LYS A 9 -2.89 -6.79 -16.51
C LYS A 9 -1.41 -6.70 -16.91
N CYS A 10 -0.67 -5.76 -16.32
CA CYS A 10 0.77 -5.69 -16.52
C CYS A 10 1.46 -6.81 -15.73
N THR A 11 2.44 -7.46 -16.36
CA THR A 11 3.22 -8.53 -15.75
C THR A 11 4.71 -8.25 -15.92
N ASN A 12 5.50 -8.47 -14.86
CA ASN A 12 6.97 -8.37 -14.91
C ASN A 12 7.46 -7.03 -15.52
N SER A 13 6.94 -5.92 -15.02
CA SER A 13 7.15 -4.59 -15.60
C SER A 13 7.50 -3.56 -14.53
N THR A 14 8.27 -2.55 -14.94
CA THR A 14 8.54 -1.36 -14.12
C THR A 14 7.92 -0.15 -14.78
N ILE A 15 7.14 0.62 -14.02
CA ILE A 15 6.39 1.78 -14.50
C ILE A 15 6.85 3.00 -13.71
N THR A 16 7.19 4.08 -14.41
CA THR A 16 7.56 5.35 -13.78
C THR A 16 6.57 6.43 -14.18
N VAL A 17 5.95 7.07 -13.18
CA VAL A 17 5.00 8.17 -13.36
C VAL A 17 5.66 9.47 -12.89
N HIS A 18 5.93 10.35 -13.84
CA HIS A 18 6.52 11.66 -13.54
C HIS A 18 5.45 12.72 -13.25
N GLY A 19 5.73 13.55 -12.24
CA GLY A 19 4.86 14.65 -11.85
C GLY A 19 3.66 14.20 -11.03
N LYS A 20 2.82 15.17 -10.67
CA LYS A 20 1.68 14.95 -9.80
C LYS A 20 0.43 14.62 -10.61
N VAL A 21 -0.21 13.51 -10.28
CA VAL A 21 -1.46 13.03 -10.92
C VAL A 21 -2.60 12.99 -9.91
N ASN A 22 -3.83 12.79 -10.37
CA ASN A 22 -4.98 12.71 -9.46
C ASN A 22 -4.92 11.43 -8.62
N SER A 23 -4.88 10.28 -9.29
CA SER A 23 -4.78 8.96 -8.67
C SER A 23 -4.14 7.95 -9.61
N ILE A 24 -3.74 6.81 -9.05
CA ILE A 24 -3.17 5.68 -9.77
C ILE A 24 -3.89 4.41 -9.32
N VAL A 25 -4.23 3.52 -10.25
CA VAL A 25 -4.80 2.20 -9.96
C VAL A 25 -3.96 1.14 -10.66
N LEU A 26 -3.58 0.09 -9.94
CA LEU A 26 -3.04 -1.14 -10.47
C LEU A 26 -4.10 -2.24 -10.28
N ASP A 27 -4.61 -2.79 -11.38
CA ASP A 27 -5.56 -3.91 -11.36
C ASP A 27 -5.00 -5.12 -12.11
N GLN A 28 -5.12 -6.30 -11.50
CA GLN A 28 -4.70 -7.58 -12.07
C GLN A 28 -3.21 -7.60 -12.49
N CYS A 29 -2.36 -6.87 -11.77
CA CYS A 29 -0.93 -6.77 -12.07
C CYS A 29 -0.12 -7.78 -11.27
N THR A 30 0.87 -8.41 -11.91
CA THR A 30 1.74 -9.42 -11.27
C THR A 30 3.21 -9.08 -11.45
N LYS A 31 4.02 -9.06 -10.37
CA LYS A 31 5.45 -8.69 -10.43
C LYS A 31 5.67 -7.31 -11.06
N VAL A 32 4.86 -6.32 -10.66
CA VAL A 32 4.96 -4.95 -11.16
C VAL A 32 5.58 -4.05 -10.10
N GLY A 33 6.57 -3.26 -10.50
CA GLY A 33 7.10 -2.16 -9.72
C GLY A 33 6.61 -0.82 -10.27
N ILE A 34 6.12 0.07 -9.42
CA ILE A 34 5.77 1.44 -9.80
C ILE A 34 6.57 2.46 -8.98
N GLN A 35 7.14 3.45 -9.64
CA GLN A 35 7.67 4.65 -8.99
C GLN A 35 6.86 5.87 -9.45
N PHE A 36 6.41 6.70 -8.52
CA PHE A 36 5.62 7.88 -8.86
C PHE A 36 6.00 9.09 -8.02
N THR A 37 5.87 10.30 -8.57
CA THR A 37 6.19 11.52 -7.83
C THR A 37 5.19 11.77 -6.71
N SER A 38 3.93 12.06 -7.03
CA SER A 38 2.87 12.24 -6.04
C SER A 38 1.48 12.07 -6.63
N VAL A 39 0.49 11.81 -5.76
CA VAL A 39 -0.93 11.76 -6.12
C VAL A 39 -1.72 12.80 -5.31
N VAL A 40 -2.87 13.22 -5.83
CA VAL A 40 -3.78 14.13 -5.11
C VAL A 40 -4.62 13.36 -4.10
N SER A 41 -5.11 12.18 -4.46
CA SER A 41 -5.99 11.38 -3.61
C SER A 41 -5.30 10.10 -3.13
N LEU A 42 -5.16 9.11 -4.02
CA LEU A 42 -4.73 7.77 -3.63
C LEU A 42 -4.00 7.01 -4.73
N ILE A 43 -3.32 5.96 -4.31
CA ILE A 43 -2.93 4.83 -5.15
C ILE A 43 -3.66 3.57 -4.67
N GLU A 44 -4.20 2.79 -5.60
CA GLU A 44 -4.97 1.59 -5.33
C GLU A 44 -4.34 0.36 -6.01
N PHE A 45 -4.24 -0.74 -5.26
CA PHE A 45 -3.83 -2.05 -5.74
C PHE A 45 -5.01 -3.02 -5.57
N VAL A 46 -5.52 -3.54 -6.68
CA VAL A 46 -6.68 -4.43 -6.71
C VAL A 46 -6.32 -5.71 -7.48
N ASN A 47 -6.61 -6.88 -6.92
CA ASN A 47 -6.34 -8.18 -7.56
C ASN A 47 -4.87 -8.37 -8.00
N CYS A 48 -3.91 -7.79 -7.28
CA CYS A 48 -2.51 -7.80 -7.68
C CYS A 48 -1.71 -8.90 -6.97
N ARG A 49 -0.53 -9.23 -7.48
CA ARG A 49 0.41 -10.15 -6.83
C ARG A 49 1.86 -9.72 -6.96
N SER A 50 2.60 -9.75 -5.85
CA SER A 50 4.03 -9.40 -5.81
C SER A 50 4.31 -8.02 -6.42
N VAL A 51 3.58 -7.00 -5.97
CA VAL A 51 3.72 -5.62 -6.46
C VAL A 51 4.56 -4.78 -5.51
N LYS A 52 5.25 -3.78 -6.07
CA LYS A 52 6.04 -2.81 -5.32
C LYS A 52 5.68 -1.41 -5.76
N ALA A 53 5.62 -0.47 -4.83
CA ALA A 53 5.37 0.94 -5.15
C ALA A 53 6.29 1.86 -4.36
N GLN A 54 6.87 2.86 -5.01
CA GLN A 54 7.70 3.88 -4.39
C GLN A 54 7.16 5.27 -4.70
N VAL A 55 6.88 6.04 -3.65
CA VAL A 55 6.52 7.45 -3.75
C VAL A 55 7.77 8.30 -3.55
N LEU A 56 7.99 9.30 -4.40
CA LEU A 56 9.14 10.20 -4.30
C LEU A 56 8.83 11.46 -3.47
N ASP A 57 7.59 11.92 -3.52
CA ASP A 57 7.09 13.04 -2.72
C ASP A 57 5.91 12.56 -1.85
N ASN A 58 4.66 12.87 -2.17
CA ASN A 58 3.54 12.60 -1.25
C ASN A 58 2.44 11.69 -1.85
N VAL A 59 1.84 10.88 -0.98
CA VAL A 59 0.64 10.07 -1.22
C VAL A 59 -0.24 10.12 0.03
N PRO A 60 -1.47 10.68 -0.03
CA PRO A 60 -2.33 10.74 1.15
C PRO A 60 -2.84 9.37 1.59
N THR A 61 -3.29 8.54 0.64
CA THR A 61 -3.88 7.23 0.94
C THR A 61 -3.35 6.15 0.01
N VAL A 62 -3.08 4.97 0.57
CA VAL A 62 -2.77 3.75 -0.16
C VAL A 62 -3.85 2.72 0.14
N GLN A 63 -4.51 2.22 -0.90
CA GLN A 63 -5.54 1.19 -0.79
C GLN A 63 -5.02 -0.13 -1.36
N ILE A 64 -5.14 -1.22 -0.59
CA ILE A 64 -4.68 -2.56 -0.98
C ILE A 64 -5.83 -3.56 -0.80
N GLU A 65 -6.45 -3.95 -1.91
CA GLU A 65 -7.58 -4.88 -1.93
C GLU A 65 -7.23 -6.15 -2.73
N LYS A 66 -7.57 -7.33 -2.18
CA LYS A 66 -7.39 -8.63 -2.87
C LYS A 66 -6.00 -8.79 -3.47
N THR A 67 -4.97 -8.38 -2.75
CA THR A 67 -3.60 -8.32 -3.25
C THR A 67 -2.67 -9.09 -2.33
N ASP A 68 -1.86 -9.99 -2.91
CA ASP A 68 -0.92 -10.83 -2.16
C ASP A 68 0.53 -10.42 -2.47
N GLY A 69 1.27 -9.96 -1.46
CA GLY A 69 2.64 -9.46 -1.61
C GLY A 69 2.66 -8.03 -2.15
N CYS A 70 2.60 -7.05 -1.26
CA CYS A 70 2.58 -5.62 -1.61
C CYS A 70 3.57 -4.84 -0.74
N HIS A 71 4.63 -4.30 -1.36
CA HIS A 71 5.61 -3.47 -0.66
C HIS A 71 5.47 -2.01 -1.07
N ILE A 72 5.22 -1.14 -0.10
CA ILE A 72 5.10 0.30 -0.30
C ILE A 72 6.31 1.00 0.31
N TYR A 73 7.06 1.75 -0.50
CA TYR A 73 8.23 2.52 -0.11
C TYR A 73 7.84 4.00 -0.02
N LEU A 74 7.81 4.51 1.21
CA LEU A 74 7.47 5.89 1.51
C LEU A 74 8.65 6.83 1.25
N SER A 75 8.34 8.11 1.07
CA SER A 75 9.33 9.19 1.09
C SER A 75 9.38 9.79 2.50
N LYS A 76 10.33 10.71 2.72
CA LYS A 76 10.39 11.53 3.95
C LYS A 76 9.18 12.47 4.09
N THR A 77 8.47 12.79 3.00
CA THR A 77 7.31 13.69 2.99
C THR A 77 5.96 12.95 3.02
N SER A 78 5.96 11.63 2.86
CA SER A 78 4.74 10.79 2.88
C SER A 78 4.60 9.95 4.15
N LEU A 79 5.14 10.39 5.29
CA LEU A 79 5.08 9.62 6.54
C LEU A 79 3.67 9.58 7.17
N ASN A 80 2.78 10.48 6.75
CA ASN A 80 1.39 10.55 7.20
C ASN A 80 0.42 9.81 6.27
N THR A 81 0.92 8.93 5.38
CA THR A 81 0.07 8.14 4.49
C THR A 81 -0.85 7.21 5.29
N GLU A 82 -2.13 7.25 4.95
CA GLU A 82 -3.13 6.30 5.48
C GLU A 82 -3.15 5.03 4.63
N PHE A 83 -3.24 3.88 5.29
CA PHE A 83 -3.32 2.57 4.63
C PHE A 83 -4.68 1.95 4.89
N ILE A 84 -5.38 1.61 3.81
CA ILE A 84 -6.67 0.92 3.84
C ILE A 84 -6.47 -0.45 3.19
N THR A 85 -6.73 -1.53 3.93
CA THR A 85 -6.48 -2.89 3.44
C THR A 85 -7.74 -3.75 3.56
N SER A 86 -7.92 -4.67 2.60
CA SER A 86 -9.05 -5.60 2.59
C SER A 86 -8.71 -6.86 1.80
N LYS A 87 -8.84 -8.03 2.43
CA LYS A 87 -8.60 -9.35 1.79
C LYS A 87 -7.22 -9.46 1.12
N SER A 88 -6.19 -8.92 1.76
CA SER A 88 -4.83 -8.84 1.23
C SER A 88 -3.86 -9.46 2.24
N SER A 89 -2.76 -10.02 1.75
CA SER A 89 -1.71 -10.62 2.59
C SER A 89 -0.30 -10.18 2.18
N GLU A 90 0.68 -10.43 3.05
CA GLU A 90 2.10 -10.11 2.81
C GLU A 90 2.31 -8.61 2.45
N MET A 91 1.67 -7.73 3.21
CA MET A 91 1.73 -6.28 3.01
C MET A 91 2.80 -5.65 3.91
N THR A 92 3.69 -4.85 3.34
CA THR A 92 4.79 -4.21 4.08
C THR A 92 4.92 -2.74 3.72
N ILE A 93 4.96 -1.90 4.76
CA ILE A 93 5.31 -0.48 4.66
C ILE A 93 6.82 -0.35 4.91
N ASN A 94 7.52 0.31 4.00
CA ASN A 94 8.95 0.55 4.06
C ASN A 94 9.14 2.04 4.34
N VAL A 95 9.55 2.36 5.57
CA VAL A 95 9.76 3.74 6.03
C VAL A 95 11.23 4.08 5.85
N PRO A 96 11.57 5.17 5.13
CA PRO A 96 12.97 5.52 4.91
C PRO A 96 13.65 5.89 6.23
N PHE A 97 14.82 5.32 6.48
CA PHE A 97 15.70 5.69 7.59
C PHE A 97 17.13 5.85 7.05
N GLY A 98 17.89 6.80 7.59
CA GLY A 98 19.24 7.07 7.10
C GLY A 98 19.29 7.41 5.60
N ASP A 99 20.43 7.10 4.98
CA ASP A 99 20.66 7.31 3.55
C ASP A 99 20.50 6.01 2.77
N GLY A 100 19.38 5.89 2.07
CA GLY A 100 19.09 4.75 1.19
C GLY A 100 18.56 3.50 1.89
N GLU A 101 18.37 3.53 3.21
CA GLU A 101 17.87 2.39 3.99
C GLU A 101 16.37 2.52 4.30
N TYR A 102 15.70 1.39 4.51
CA TYR A 102 14.27 1.33 4.83
C TYR A 102 14.00 0.36 5.97
N LYS A 103 13.17 0.79 6.91
CA LYS A 103 12.70 -0.03 8.02
C LYS A 103 11.35 -0.60 7.62
N GLU A 104 11.23 -1.92 7.73
CA GLU A 104 10.04 -2.65 7.33
C GLU A 104 9.03 -2.72 8.47
N TYR A 105 7.77 -2.47 8.13
CA TYR A 105 6.62 -2.54 9.02
C TYR A 105 5.52 -3.37 8.33
N PRO A 106 5.39 -4.66 8.69
CA PRO A 106 4.31 -5.50 8.19
C PRO A 106 2.96 -4.96 8.64
N ILE A 107 1.97 -4.93 7.75
CA ILE A 107 0.59 -4.57 8.10
C ILE A 107 -0.12 -5.82 8.64
N PRO A 108 -0.75 -5.77 9.83
CA PRO A 108 -1.54 -6.89 10.33
C PRO A 108 -2.66 -7.27 9.36
N GLU A 109 -2.76 -8.57 9.09
CA GLU A 109 -3.75 -9.14 8.16
C GLU A 109 -4.76 -10.06 8.88
N GLN A 110 -4.53 -10.39 10.15
CA GLN A 110 -5.45 -11.13 10.99
C GLN A 110 -6.02 -10.24 12.10
N PHE A 111 -7.28 -10.48 12.46
CA PHE A 111 -7.98 -9.69 13.47
C PHE A 111 -8.76 -10.60 14.41
N LYS A 112 -8.74 -10.28 15.70
CA LYS A 112 -9.57 -10.94 16.73
C LYS A 112 -10.78 -10.07 17.02
N THR A 113 -11.95 -10.65 16.88
CA THR A 113 -13.22 -10.01 17.25
C THR A 113 -13.86 -10.77 18.41
N HIS A 114 -14.27 -10.04 19.44
CA HIS A 114 -15.00 -10.60 20.58
C HIS A 114 -16.15 -9.68 21.00
N LEU A 115 -17.15 -10.26 21.68
CA LEU A 115 -18.28 -9.53 22.22
C LEU A 115 -17.94 -8.98 23.60
N GLN A 116 -17.85 -7.65 23.74
CA GLN A 116 -17.55 -7.02 25.02
C GLN A 116 -18.84 -6.79 25.81
N GLY A 117 -18.93 -7.38 27.01
CA GLY A 117 -20.06 -7.23 27.93
C GLY A 117 -21.41 -7.68 27.35
N GLY A 118 -21.42 -8.53 26.32
CA GLY A 118 -22.64 -9.00 25.67
C GLY A 118 -23.33 -7.98 24.73
N LYS A 119 -22.75 -6.79 24.50
CA LYS A 119 -23.46 -5.67 23.85
C LYS A 119 -22.86 -5.16 22.55
N HIS A 120 -21.53 -5.12 22.44
CA HIS A 120 -20.87 -4.57 21.25
C HIS A 120 -19.61 -5.36 20.90
N LEU A 121 -19.29 -5.37 19.60
CA LEU A 121 -18.11 -6.04 19.08
C LEU A 121 -16.88 -5.14 19.25
N VAL A 122 -15.77 -5.75 19.65
CA VAL A 122 -14.46 -5.12 19.69
C VAL A 122 -13.52 -5.94 18.81
N THR A 123 -12.87 -5.28 17.86
CA THR A 123 -11.91 -5.89 16.93
C THR A 123 -10.54 -5.28 17.15
N VAL A 124 -9.53 -6.13 17.31
CA VAL A 124 -8.13 -5.71 17.41
C VAL A 124 -7.28 -6.51 16.42
N PRO A 125 -6.20 -5.92 15.87
CA PRO A 125 -5.20 -6.68 15.14
C PRO A 125 -4.70 -7.88 15.95
N ASN A 126 -4.58 -9.03 15.30
CA ASN A 126 -3.91 -10.19 15.88
C ASN A 126 -2.42 -10.11 15.51
N GLU A 127 -1.63 -9.47 16.37
CA GLU A 127 -0.19 -9.44 16.19
C GLU A 127 0.38 -10.84 16.40
N SER A 128 0.85 -11.47 15.32
CA SER A 128 1.87 -12.51 15.43
C SER A 128 3.18 -11.81 15.74
N SER A 129 3.65 -11.92 16.99
CA SER A 129 4.96 -11.42 17.40
C SER A 129 6.05 -11.98 16.48
N GLY A 130 6.44 -11.18 15.49
CA GLY A 130 7.48 -11.46 14.51
C GLY A 130 8.42 -10.27 14.35
N VAL A 131 8.44 -9.37 15.33
CA VAL A 131 9.49 -8.38 15.60
C VAL A 131 9.82 -8.45 17.08
#